data_AF-A0AAW4JAE7-F1
#
_entry.id   AF-A0AAW4JAE7-F1
#
_cell.length_a   1.000
_cell.length_b   1.000
_cell.length_c   1.000
_cell.angle_alpha   90.00
_cell.angle_beta   90.00
_cell.angle_gamma   90.00
#
_symmetry.space_group_name_H-M   'P 1'
#
loop_
_entity.id
_entity.type
_entity.pdbx_description
1 polymer ?
#
loop_
_entity_poly.entity_id
_entity_poly.type
_entity_poly.pdbx_seq_one_letter_code
_entity_poly.pdbx_strand_id
1 'polypeptide(L)'
;MSKLFLQHSRPLLLSIGFMMGVSACAEPRGAVIPPTANDALHAMRQHDDGIVQLKLQKCLRSNPFEGQAGNNARYDQYDCQVVVERYDALLDQHFTQQQQILLDLRSDGWRAEWADKSH
;
A
#
# COMPACT_ATOMS: atom_id res chain seq x y z
N MET A 1 53.18 37.08 53.19
CA MET A 1 52.49 35.79 53.00
C MET A 1 52.54 35.46 51.50
N SER A 2 53.47 34.57 51.09
CA SER A 2 53.21 33.24 50.48
C SER A 2 52.05 33.22 49.48
N LYS A 3 52.09 32.63 48.30
CA LYS A 3 53.05 31.85 47.48
C LYS A 3 52.23 31.64 46.19
N LEU A 4 52.78 31.77 44.98
CA LEU A 4 52.15 31.15 43.81
C LEU A 4 53.25 30.62 42.89
N PHE A 5 53.39 29.31 42.98
CA PHE A 5 54.31 28.44 42.28
C PHE A 5 53.93 28.31 40.80
N LEU A 6 54.95 28.25 39.94
CA LEU A 6 54.88 27.54 38.68
C LEU A 6 54.54 26.06 38.93
N GLN A 7 53.67 25.45 38.14
CA GLN A 7 53.94 24.11 37.61
C GLN A 7 53.10 23.74 36.39
N HIS A 8 53.84 23.21 35.40
CA HIS A 8 53.42 22.51 34.20
C HIS A 8 52.45 21.34 34.45
N SER A 9 51.51 21.11 33.51
CA SER A 9 51.22 19.79 32.91
C SER A 9 50.02 19.82 31.95
N ARG A 10 50.24 19.54 30.66
CA ARG A 10 49.28 18.90 29.73
C ARG A 10 49.57 17.38 29.78
N PRO A 11 48.62 16.43 29.64
CA PRO A 11 47.84 16.25 28.40
C PRO A 11 46.40 15.64 28.53
N LEU A 12 45.70 15.63 27.38
CA LEU A 12 44.63 14.75 26.86
C LEU A 12 43.77 13.87 27.80
N LEU A 13 42.46 13.88 27.55
CA LEU A 13 41.58 12.70 27.28
C LEU A 13 40.11 13.19 27.28
N LEU A 14 39.53 13.51 26.11
CA LEU A 14 38.58 12.65 25.38
C LEU A 14 37.52 11.98 26.28
N SER A 15 36.38 12.65 26.43
CA SER A 15 35.12 12.02 26.86
C SER A 15 34.01 12.46 25.91
N ILE A 16 34.02 11.85 24.72
CA ILE A 16 32.90 11.82 23.79
C ILE A 16 31.83 10.94 24.45
N GLY A 17 30.90 11.59 25.15
CA GLY A 17 29.74 10.94 25.76
C GLY A 17 28.70 10.59 24.70
N PHE A 18 28.88 9.41 24.11
CA PHE A 18 27.88 8.45 23.65
C PHE A 18 26.48 9.02 23.32
N MET A 19 26.28 9.51 22.08
CA MET A 19 24.95 9.56 21.50
C MET A 19 24.48 8.11 21.31
N MET A 20 23.67 7.60 22.24
CA MET A 20 22.77 6.47 21.95
C MET A 20 21.78 6.95 20.89
N GLY A 21 22.21 6.90 19.63
CA GLY A 21 21.28 6.78 18.53
C GLY A 21 20.54 5.48 18.77
N VAL A 22 19.32 5.56 19.29
CA VAL A 22 18.30 4.56 18.99
C VAL A 22 18.10 4.65 17.48
N SER A 23 18.94 3.92 16.75
CA SER A 23 18.65 3.53 15.38
C SER A 23 17.41 2.67 15.48
N ALA A 24 16.24 3.30 15.50
CA ALA A 24 15.03 2.67 15.07
C ALA A 24 15.35 2.21 13.65
N CYS A 25 15.65 0.92 13.50
CA CYS A 25 15.56 0.24 12.23
C CYS A 25 14.13 0.45 11.78
N ALA A 26 13.89 1.51 11.01
CA ALA A 26 12.67 1.64 10.26
C ALA A 26 12.69 0.43 9.33
N GLU A 27 11.95 -0.62 9.69
CA GLU A 27 11.69 -1.71 8.79
C GLU A 27 11.24 -1.10 7.46
N PRO A 28 11.76 -1.58 6.31
CA PRO A 28 11.34 -1.08 5.02
C PRO A 28 9.82 -1.10 4.98
N ARG A 29 9.20 0.07 4.82
CA ARG A 29 7.76 0.14 4.57
C ARG A 29 7.49 -0.84 3.42
N GLY A 30 6.65 -1.84 3.66
CA GLY A 30 6.34 -2.86 2.66
C GLY A 30 6.01 -2.20 1.32
N ALA A 31 6.48 -2.80 0.22
CA ALA A 31 6.25 -2.23 -1.11
C ALA A 31 4.76 -2.08 -1.37
N VAL A 32 4.32 -0.89 -1.79
CA VAL A 32 2.94 -0.65 -2.21
C VAL A 32 2.75 -1.25 -3.60
N ILE A 33 1.71 -2.08 -3.77
CA ILE A 33 1.42 -2.76 -5.03
C ILE A 33 0.02 -2.33 -5.50
N PRO A 34 -0.09 -1.28 -6.32
CA PRO A 34 -1.38 -0.85 -6.87
C PRO A 34 -1.88 -1.83 -7.94
N PRO A 35 -3.20 -2.06 -8.05
CA PRO A 35 -3.77 -2.92 -9.09
C PRO A 35 -3.68 -2.25 -10.47
N THR A 36 -3.46 -3.08 -11.49
CA THR A 36 -3.59 -2.67 -12.89
C THR A 36 -5.00 -2.92 -13.42
N ALA A 37 -5.32 -2.38 -14.60
CA ALA A 37 -6.60 -2.67 -15.26
C ALA A 37 -6.76 -4.17 -15.59
N ASN A 38 -5.66 -4.87 -15.91
CA ASN A 38 -5.69 -6.30 -16.18
C ASN A 38 -5.91 -7.13 -14.91
N ASP A 39 -5.34 -6.69 -13.79
CA ASP A 39 -5.58 -7.32 -12.48
C ASP A 39 -7.06 -7.23 -12.11
N ALA A 40 -7.64 -6.03 -12.24
CA ALA A 40 -9.06 -5.79 -12.02
C ALA A 40 -9.91 -6.63 -12.99
N LEU A 41 -9.61 -6.61 -14.30
CA LEU A 41 -10.35 -7.40 -15.29
C LEU A 41 -10.32 -8.91 -14.97
N HIS A 42 -9.14 -9.44 -14.62
CA HIS A 42 -8.99 -10.85 -14.28
C HIS A 42 -9.80 -11.21 -13.03
N ALA A 43 -9.66 -10.40 -11.96
CA ALA A 43 -10.40 -10.62 -10.72
C ALA A 43 -11.92 -10.54 -10.92
N MET A 44 -12.42 -9.56 -11.67
CA MET A 44 -13.85 -9.41 -11.95
C MET A 44 -14.43 -10.56 -12.77
N ARG A 45 -13.67 -11.10 -13.73
CA ARG A 45 -14.07 -12.25 -14.54
C ARG A 45 -14.21 -13.56 -13.77
N GLN A 46 -13.63 -13.65 -12.57
CA GLN A 46 -13.87 -14.79 -11.68
C GLN A 46 -15.32 -14.84 -11.18
N HIS A 47 -16.05 -13.72 -11.26
CA HIS A 47 -17.45 -13.60 -10.84
C HIS A 47 -18.44 -13.48 -12.00
N ASP A 48 -18.02 -12.90 -13.13
CA ASP A 48 -18.87 -12.57 -14.27
C ASP A 48 -18.07 -12.73 -15.58
N ASP A 49 -18.30 -13.84 -16.28
CA ASP A 49 -17.61 -14.19 -17.53
C ASP A 49 -18.09 -13.37 -18.74
N GLY A 50 -19.24 -12.69 -18.63
CA GLY A 50 -19.76 -11.77 -19.63
C GLY A 50 -18.97 -10.47 -19.75
N ILE A 51 -18.06 -10.18 -18.82
CA ILE A 51 -17.20 -9.00 -18.87
C ILE A 51 -16.16 -9.15 -19.98
N VAL A 52 -16.22 -8.27 -20.98
CA VAL A 52 -15.30 -8.27 -22.13
C VAL A 52 -14.14 -7.30 -21.95
N GLN A 53 -14.40 -6.16 -21.33
CA GLN A 53 -13.39 -5.12 -21.11
C GLN A 53 -13.65 -4.38 -19.79
N LEU A 54 -12.58 -3.90 -19.18
CA LEU A 54 -12.62 -3.08 -17.99
C LEU A 54 -11.64 -1.92 -18.13
N LYS A 55 -12.11 -0.71 -17.84
CA LYS A 55 -11.27 0.49 -17.72
C LYS A 55 -11.19 0.90 -16.24
N LEU A 56 -9.99 0.82 -15.68
CA LEU A 56 -9.68 1.31 -14.35
C LEU A 56 -9.55 2.84 -14.40
N GLN A 57 -10.38 3.57 -13.65
CA GLN A 57 -10.36 5.03 -13.66
C GLN A 57 -9.57 5.60 -12.50
N LYS A 58 -9.97 5.25 -11.27
CA LYS A 58 -9.38 5.76 -10.04
C LYS A 58 -9.42 4.67 -8.97
N CYS A 59 -8.36 4.56 -8.18
CA CYS A 59 -8.34 3.69 -7.00
C CYS A 59 -7.90 4.49 -5.78
N LEU A 60 -8.59 4.27 -4.66
CA LEU A 60 -8.24 4.79 -3.36
C LEU A 60 -7.72 3.65 -2.51
N ARG A 61 -6.47 3.76 -2.04
CA ARG A 61 -5.85 2.77 -1.17
C ARG A 61 -6.18 3.06 0.28
N SER A 62 -6.57 2.04 1.02
CA SER A 62 -6.64 2.04 2.48
C SER A 62 -5.86 0.85 3.04
N ASN A 63 -5.21 1.04 4.19
CA ASN A 63 -4.56 -0.04 4.92
C ASN A 63 -4.73 0.22 6.42
N PRO A 64 -5.52 -0.59 7.14
CA PRO A 64 -5.79 -0.37 8.57
C PRO A 64 -4.57 -0.60 9.47
N PHE A 65 -3.52 -1.25 8.96
CA PHE A 65 -2.27 -1.55 9.68
C PHE A 65 -1.11 -0.66 9.22
N GLU A 66 -1.39 0.46 8.55
CA GLU A 66 -0.35 1.37 8.09
C GLU A 66 0.52 1.89 9.25
N GLY A 67 1.83 1.78 9.10
CA GLY A 67 2.81 2.15 10.13
C GLY A 67 3.08 1.08 11.21
N GLN A 68 2.41 -0.08 11.18
CA GLN A 68 2.67 -1.17 12.12
C GLN A 68 3.77 -2.10 11.61
N ALA A 69 4.56 -2.66 12.54
CA ALA A 69 5.58 -3.68 12.23
C ALA A 69 4.92 -4.93 11.61
N GLY A 70 5.55 -5.50 10.58
CA GLY A 70 4.99 -6.62 9.83
C GLY A 70 3.88 -6.27 8.81
N ASN A 71 3.47 -5.01 8.71
CA ASN A 71 2.55 -4.57 7.66
C ASN A 71 3.16 -4.74 6.25
N ASN A 72 2.33 -5.13 5.29
CA ASN A 72 2.71 -5.28 3.89
C ASN A 72 1.47 -5.16 2.99
N ALA A 73 1.69 -5.19 1.66
CA ALA A 73 0.66 -4.97 0.65
C ALA A 73 -0.56 -5.90 0.72
N ARG A 74 -0.46 -7.06 1.39
CA ARG A 74 -1.62 -7.97 1.55
C ARG A 74 -2.78 -7.36 2.33
N TYR A 75 -2.50 -6.31 3.09
CA TYR A 75 -3.48 -5.59 3.91
C TYR A 75 -3.96 -4.31 3.22
N ASP A 76 -3.41 -3.98 2.05
CA ASP A 76 -3.90 -2.89 1.24
C ASP A 76 -5.24 -3.30 0.61
N GLN A 77 -6.25 -2.45 0.78
CA GLN A 77 -7.51 -2.51 0.07
C GLN A 77 -7.58 -1.35 -0.90
N TYR A 78 -8.11 -1.61 -2.10
CA TYR A 78 -8.25 -0.62 -3.15
C TYR A 78 -9.72 -0.48 -3.53
N ASP A 79 -10.33 0.65 -3.16
CA ASP A 79 -11.65 1.03 -3.63
C ASP A 79 -11.51 1.72 -4.98
N CYS A 80 -11.94 1.04 -6.04
CA CYS A 80 -11.70 1.42 -7.43
C CYS A 80 -13.00 1.73 -8.17
N GLN A 81 -13.00 2.87 -8.86
CA GLN A 81 -13.98 3.22 -9.87
C GLN A 81 -13.57 2.62 -11.20
N VAL A 82 -14.47 1.84 -11.80
CA VAL A 82 -14.25 1.14 -13.05
C VAL A 82 -15.38 1.41 -14.03
N VAL A 83 -15.06 1.33 -15.32
CA VAL A 83 -16.06 1.23 -16.39
C VAL A 83 -15.96 -0.17 -16.97
N VAL A 84 -17.03 -0.94 -16.83
CA VAL A 84 -17.10 -2.34 -17.23
C VAL A 84 -17.95 -2.45 -18.46
N GLU A 85 -17.42 -3.11 -19.48
CA GLU A 85 -18.14 -3.49 -20.68
C GLU A 85 -18.48 -4.98 -20.61
N ARG A 86 -19.74 -5.29 -20.88
CA ARG A 86 -20.27 -6.65 -20.94
C ARG A 86 -20.89 -6.91 -22.30
N TYR A 87 -20.80 -8.15 -22.74
CA TYR A 87 -21.50 -8.64 -23.91
C TYR A 87 -22.65 -9.54 -23.49
N ASP A 88 -23.87 -9.21 -23.92
CA ASP A 88 -25.06 -10.04 -23.73
C ASP A 88 -25.31 -10.84 -25.01
N ALA A 89 -25.10 -12.15 -24.94
CA ALA A 89 -25.29 -13.04 -26.07
C ALA A 89 -26.77 -13.26 -26.46
N LEU A 90 -27.72 -13.02 -25.55
CA LEU A 90 -29.15 -13.15 -25.83
C LEU A 90 -29.67 -11.94 -26.63
N LEU A 91 -29.14 -10.75 -26.31
CA LEU A 91 -29.50 -9.50 -26.97
C LEU A 91 -28.56 -9.11 -28.13
N ASP A 92 -27.47 -9.86 -28.32
CA ASP A 92 -26.40 -9.61 -29.30
C ASP A 92 -25.85 -8.17 -29.21
N GLN A 93 -25.62 -7.70 -27.97
CA GLN A 93 -25.33 -6.30 -27.69
C GLN A 93 -24.29 -6.11 -26.59
N HIS A 94 -23.57 -4.99 -26.69
CA HIS A 94 -22.60 -4.55 -25.70
C HIS A 94 -23.22 -3.51 -24.77
N PHE A 95 -22.92 -3.62 -23.48
CA PHE A 95 -23.37 -2.69 -22.46
C PHE A 95 -22.19 -2.20 -21.64
N THR A 96 -22.11 -0.88 -21.43
CA THR A 96 -21.07 -0.26 -20.63
C THR A 96 -21.67 0.37 -19.39
N GLN A 97 -21.11 0.07 -18.23
CA GLN A 97 -21.57 0.63 -16.95
C GLN A 97 -20.40 1.04 -16.06
N GLN A 98 -20.52 2.21 -15.44
CA GLN A 98 -19.60 2.61 -14.38
C GLN A 98 -20.00 1.95 -13.05
N GLN A 99 -19.02 1.33 -12.40
CA GLN A 99 -19.19 0.54 -11.19
C GLN A 99 -18.06 0.85 -10.20
N GLN A 100 -18.29 0.51 -8.93
CA GLN A 100 -17.30 0.62 -7.88
C GLN A 100 -17.02 -0.77 -7.34
N ILE A 101 -15.75 -1.10 -7.22
CA ILE A 101 -15.27 -2.42 -6.84
C ILE A 101 -14.21 -2.29 -5.76
N LEU A 102 -14.17 -3.24 -4.84
CA LEU A 102 -13.09 -3.40 -3.89
C LEU A 102 -12.10 -4.42 -4.45
N LEU A 103 -10.81 -4.09 -4.45
CA LEU A 103 -9.73 -4.99 -4.84
C LEU A 103 -8.77 -5.22 -3.67
N ASP A 104 -8.43 -6.47 -3.43
CA ASP A 104 -7.42 -6.88 -2.45
C ASP A 104 -6.48 -7.95 -3.00
N LEU A 105 -5.19 -7.86 -2.64
CA LEU A 105 -4.17 -8.81 -3.09
C LEU A 105 -4.03 -9.95 -2.07
N ARG A 106 -4.36 -11.16 -2.49
CA ARG A 106 -4.21 -12.40 -1.70
C ARG A 106 -3.07 -13.26 -2.23
N SER A 107 -2.81 -14.37 -1.55
CA SER A 107 -1.77 -15.33 -1.94
C SER A 107 -2.01 -15.97 -3.31
N ASP A 108 -3.27 -16.04 -3.75
CA ASP A 108 -3.72 -16.60 -5.02
C ASP A 108 -3.94 -15.51 -6.11
N GLY A 109 -3.67 -14.25 -5.79
CA GLY A 109 -3.79 -13.11 -6.72
C GLY A 109 -4.79 -12.07 -6.27
N TRP A 110 -5.20 -11.22 -7.22
CA TRP A 110 -6.18 -10.17 -6.98
C TRP A 110 -7.58 -10.76 -6.88
N ARG A 111 -8.32 -10.35 -5.85
CA ARG A 111 -9.75 -10.63 -5.70
C ARG A 111 -10.53 -9.34 -5.80
N ALA A 112 -11.75 -9.45 -6.33
CA ALA A 112 -12.63 -8.30 -6.49
C ALA A 112 -13.98 -8.57 -5.82
N GLU A 113 -14.53 -7.55 -5.20
CA GLU A 113 -15.87 -7.57 -4.65
C GLU A 113 -16.64 -6.37 -5.19
N TRP A 114 -17.91 -6.55 -5.51
CA TRP A 114 -18.79 -5.44 -5.84
C TRP A 114 -18.98 -4.59 -4.58
N ALA A 115 -18.73 -3.28 -4.68
CA ALA A 115 -19.10 -2.39 -3.59
C ALA A 115 -20.63 -2.33 -3.57
N ASP A 116 -21.26 -3.11 -2.70
CA ASP A 116 -22.70 -3.06 -2.51
C ASP A 116 -23.09 -1.62 -2.19
N LYS A 117 -23.99 -1.07 -3.00
CA LYS A 117 -24.70 0.15 -2.63
C LYS A 117 -25.64 -0.23 -1.49
N SER A 118 -25.16 -0.17 -0.26
CA SER A 118 -26.04 -0.11 0.91
C SER A 118 -26.89 1.14 0.75
N HIS A 119 -28.12 0.91 0.26
CA HIS A 119 -29.20 1.89 0.17
C HIS A 119 -29.76 2.22 1.54
#